data_AF-A0AAU2HXC6-F1
#
_entry.id   AF-A0AAU2HXC6-F1
#
_cell.length_a   1.000
_cell.length_b   1.000
_cell.length_c   1.000
_cell.angle_alpha   90.00
_cell.angle_beta   90.00
_cell.angle_gamma   90.00
#
_symmetry.space_group_name_H-M   'P 1'
#
loop_
_entity.id
_entity.type
_entity.pdbx_description
1 polymer ?
#
loop_
_entity_poly.entity_id
_entity_poly.type
_entity_poly.pdbx_seq_one_letter_code
_entity_poly.pdbx_strand_id
1 'polypeptide(L)'
;MTTGSSTTETVFARLVQEHPNLSEIHRRVMRAFEELTHGRPQTTDGSLTVVNIAAEAGVGRASCYRSPVAAAIKEILAAPDSRRPEVDELKAEITRLRKAEQALRGQKAAEIRELQETVAAYANQIQVLALRVAEPEDDNDRLKASLRQPRGTVAVLPMPR
;
A
#
# COMPACT_ATOMS: atom_id res chain seq x y z
N MET A 1 -9.90 7.37 26.85
CA MET A 1 -11.29 7.45 27.34
C MET A 1 -12.03 6.23 26.82
N THR A 2 -12.13 5.20 27.65
CA THR A 2 -12.53 3.81 27.34
C THR A 2 -13.98 3.54 27.79
N THR A 3 -14.92 4.41 27.41
CA THR A 3 -16.31 4.32 27.90
C THR A 3 -17.17 3.30 27.13
N GLY A 4 -16.78 2.93 25.92
CA GLY A 4 -17.50 1.93 25.10
C GLY A 4 -17.43 0.50 25.65
N SER A 5 -16.25 0.07 26.12
CA SER A 5 -16.03 -1.30 26.66
C SER A 5 -16.92 -1.58 27.87
N SER A 6 -17.12 -0.59 28.73
CA SER A 6 -17.92 -0.74 29.95
C SER A 6 -19.40 -1.03 29.66
N THR A 7 -19.96 -0.47 28.58
CA THR A 7 -21.38 -0.69 28.23
C THR A 7 -21.59 -2.07 27.61
N THR A 8 -20.69 -2.49 26.71
CA THR A 8 -20.74 -3.83 26.10
C THR A 8 -20.54 -4.92 27.15
N GLU A 9 -19.57 -4.75 28.05
CA GLU A 9 -19.30 -5.68 29.15
C GLU A 9 -20.50 -5.77 30.11
N THR A 10 -21.16 -4.65 30.43
CA THR A 10 -22.32 -4.65 31.35
C THR A 10 -23.52 -5.38 30.75
N VAL A 11 -23.84 -5.15 29.47
CA VAL A 11 -24.98 -5.80 28.80
C VAL A 11 -24.72 -7.29 28.60
N PHE A 12 -23.50 -7.68 28.19
CA PHE A 12 -23.17 -9.10 28.05
C PHE A 12 -23.05 -9.82 29.40
N ALA A 13 -22.54 -9.18 30.45
CA ALA A 13 -22.52 -9.75 31.79
C ALA A 13 -23.94 -10.02 32.31
N ARG A 14 -24.90 -9.12 32.06
CA ARG A 14 -26.32 -9.33 32.37
C ARG A 14 -26.89 -10.52 31.60
N LEU A 15 -26.58 -10.62 30.31
CA LEU A 15 -27.06 -11.73 29.47
C LEU A 15 -26.50 -13.09 29.93
N VAL A 16 -25.26 -13.11 30.41
CA VAL A 16 -24.64 -14.31 31.01
C VAL A 16 -25.30 -14.70 32.33
N GLN A 17 -25.72 -13.72 33.14
CA GLN A 17 -26.47 -13.97 34.38
C GLN A 17 -27.89 -14.49 34.12
N GLU A 18 -28.59 -13.95 33.11
CA GLU A 18 -29.95 -14.35 32.74
C GLU A 18 -30.00 -15.72 32.02
N HIS A 19 -28.89 -16.09 31.35
CA HIS A 19 -28.77 -17.35 30.61
C HIS A 19 -27.50 -18.12 31.02
N PRO A 20 -27.47 -18.79 32.18
CA PRO A 20 -26.28 -19.50 32.67
C PRO A 20 -25.85 -20.67 31.77
N ASN A 21 -26.74 -21.16 30.89
CA ASN A 21 -26.47 -22.20 29.89
C ASN A 21 -26.32 -21.62 28.47
N LEU A 22 -25.56 -20.54 28.29
CA LEU A 22 -25.26 -20.00 26.97
C LEU A 22 -24.51 -21.04 26.11
N SER A 23 -25.17 -21.45 25.02
CA SER A 23 -24.58 -22.26 23.95
C SER A 23 -23.27 -21.65 23.45
N GLU A 24 -22.35 -22.52 23.04
CA GLU A 24 -21.07 -22.16 22.43
C GLU A 24 -21.23 -21.17 21.25
N ILE A 25 -22.34 -21.29 20.51
CA ILE A 25 -22.70 -20.38 19.42
C ILE A 25 -22.83 -18.94 19.91
N HIS A 26 -23.43 -18.73 21.08
CA HIS A 26 -23.65 -17.40 21.65
C HIS A 26 -22.34 -16.76 22.12
N ARG A 27 -21.45 -17.55 22.72
CA ARG A 27 -20.11 -17.10 23.14
C ARG A 27 -19.26 -16.68 21.94
N ARG A 28 -19.32 -17.42 20.84
CA ARG A 28 -18.62 -17.04 19.59
C ARG A 28 -19.15 -15.73 19.00
N VAL A 29 -20.47 -15.53 19.03
CA VAL A 29 -21.09 -14.27 18.56
C VAL A 29 -20.69 -13.07 19.42
N MET A 30 -20.65 -13.23 20.75
CA MET A 30 -20.17 -12.18 21.67
C MET A 30 -18.72 -11.80 21.38
N ARG A 31 -17.84 -12.80 21.29
CA ARG A 31 -16.42 -12.59 21.00
C ARG A 31 -16.19 -11.90 19.65
N ALA A 32 -16.89 -12.35 18.60
CA ALA A 32 -16.81 -11.72 17.28
C ALA A 32 -17.28 -10.25 17.30
N PHE A 33 -18.34 -9.95 18.06
CA PHE A 33 -18.81 -8.59 18.25
C PHE A 33 -17.78 -7.72 18.99
N GLU A 34 -17.14 -8.24 20.04
CA GLU A 34 -16.08 -7.54 20.76
C GLU A 34 -14.85 -7.29 19.88
N GLU A 35 -14.37 -8.29 19.14
CA GLU A 35 -13.22 -8.16 18.23
C GLU A 35 -13.49 -7.11 17.13
N LEU A 36 -14.70 -7.08 16.55
CA LEU A 36 -15.11 -6.06 15.59
C LEU A 36 -15.21 -4.66 16.21
N THR A 37 -15.73 -4.56 17.44
CA THR A 37 -15.82 -3.28 18.17
C THR A 37 -14.43 -2.72 18.51
N HIS A 38 -13.44 -3.58 18.71
CA HIS A 38 -12.04 -3.22 18.92
C HIS A 38 -11.25 -3.02 17.60
N GLY A 39 -11.91 -3.10 16.44
CA GLY A 39 -11.29 -2.88 15.14
C GLY A 39 -10.33 -4.00 14.72
N ARG A 40 -10.54 -5.23 15.19
CA ARG A 40 -9.73 -6.42 14.86
C ARG A 40 -10.54 -7.43 14.03
N PRO A 41 -10.97 -7.08 12.80
CA PRO A 41 -11.60 -8.07 11.92
C PRO A 41 -10.59 -9.13 11.49
N GLN A 42 -11.03 -10.40 11.41
CA GLN A 42 -10.20 -11.50 10.92
C GLN A 42 -10.58 -11.91 9.50
N THR A 43 -11.88 -11.77 9.15
CA THR A 43 -12.46 -12.35 7.93
C THR A 43 -13.20 -11.31 7.07
N THR A 44 -13.61 -10.18 7.65
CA THR A 44 -14.51 -9.18 7.02
C THR A 44 -13.88 -7.80 6.90
N ASP A 45 -14.63 -6.85 6.33
CA ASP A 45 -14.22 -5.45 6.11
C ASP A 45 -14.20 -4.60 7.40
N GLY A 46 -14.44 -5.20 8.57
CA GLY A 46 -14.45 -4.51 9.86
C GLY A 46 -15.71 -3.71 10.15
N SER A 47 -16.69 -3.70 9.24
CA SER A 47 -17.96 -3.01 9.48
C SER A 47 -18.78 -3.76 10.54
N LEU A 48 -19.26 -3.05 11.57
CA LEU A 48 -20.08 -3.63 12.65
C LEU A 48 -21.52 -3.89 12.17
N THR A 49 -21.71 -4.95 11.39
CA THR A 49 -23.00 -5.41 10.88
C THR A 49 -23.31 -6.82 11.37
N VAL A 50 -24.59 -7.19 11.48
CA VAL A 50 -25.01 -8.56 11.88
C VAL A 50 -24.45 -9.61 10.91
N VAL A 51 -24.30 -9.26 9.63
CA VAL A 51 -23.72 -10.14 8.62
C VAL A 51 -22.25 -10.43 8.92
N ASN A 52 -21.49 -9.40 9.25
CA ASN A 52 -20.06 -9.55 9.53
C ASN A 52 -19.84 -10.23 10.87
N ILE A 53 -20.62 -9.91 11.91
CA ILE A 53 -20.57 -10.60 13.20
C ILE A 53 -20.82 -12.10 13.02
N ALA A 54 -21.80 -12.50 12.20
CA ALA A 54 -22.08 -13.90 11.92
C ALA A 54 -20.92 -14.58 11.16
N ALA A 55 -20.32 -13.89 10.19
CA ALA A 55 -19.18 -14.39 9.44
C ALA A 55 -17.95 -14.59 10.34
N GLU A 56 -17.61 -13.60 11.17
CA GLU A 56 -16.48 -13.65 12.12
C GLU A 56 -16.70 -14.70 13.22
N ALA A 57 -17.96 -14.92 13.66
CA ALA A 57 -18.29 -15.96 14.62
C ALA A 57 -18.27 -17.39 14.02
N GLY A 58 -18.19 -17.52 12.69
CA GLY A 58 -18.33 -18.80 11.98
C GLY A 58 -19.73 -19.40 12.08
N VAL A 59 -20.77 -18.56 12.18
CA VAL A 59 -22.16 -18.96 12.42
C VAL A 59 -23.05 -18.49 11.26
N GLY A 60 -24.03 -19.31 10.87
CA GLY A 60 -25.03 -18.89 9.88
C GLY A 60 -25.86 -17.68 10.35
N ARG A 61 -26.20 -16.76 9.42
CA ARG A 61 -26.97 -15.54 9.72
C ARG A 61 -28.26 -15.82 10.51
N ALA A 62 -29.00 -16.87 10.15
CA ALA A 62 -30.23 -17.24 10.84
C ALA A 62 -30.01 -17.63 12.32
N SER A 63 -28.92 -18.34 12.61
CA SER A 63 -28.55 -18.71 13.98
C SER A 63 -28.07 -17.50 14.79
N CYS A 64 -27.41 -16.53 14.13
CA CYS A 64 -27.08 -15.25 14.74
C CYS A 64 -28.35 -14.46 15.09
N TYR A 65 -29.34 -14.36 14.19
CA TYR A 65 -30.61 -13.66 14.47
C TYR A 65 -31.48 -14.31 15.54
N ARG A 66 -31.43 -15.64 15.68
CA ARG A 66 -32.19 -16.39 16.70
C ARG A 66 -31.52 -16.39 18.08
N SER A 67 -30.29 -15.89 18.17
CA SER A 67 -29.53 -15.81 19.40
C SER A 67 -30.12 -14.77 20.36
N PRO A 68 -30.22 -15.03 21.68
CA PRO A 68 -30.56 -14.01 22.66
C PRO A 68 -29.54 -12.85 22.66
N VAL A 69 -28.29 -13.13 22.24
CA VAL A 69 -27.23 -12.12 22.04
C VAL A 69 -27.61 -11.08 20.98
N ALA A 70 -28.45 -11.41 20.00
CA ALA A 70 -28.86 -10.45 18.97
C ALA A 70 -29.73 -9.32 19.54
N ALA A 71 -30.51 -9.59 20.58
CA ALA A 71 -31.28 -8.56 21.27
C ALA A 71 -30.36 -7.62 22.06
N ALA A 72 -29.38 -8.18 22.79
CA ALA A 72 -28.34 -7.41 23.47
C ALA A 72 -27.48 -6.57 22.52
N ILE A 73 -27.07 -7.10 21.36
CA ILE A 73 -26.33 -6.35 20.35
C ILE A 73 -27.18 -5.18 19.82
N LYS A 74 -28.48 -5.39 19.58
CA LYS A 74 -29.38 -4.30 19.16
C LYS A 74 -29.51 -3.23 20.25
N GLU A 75 -29.60 -3.64 21.52
CA GLU A 75 -29.66 -2.72 22.67
C GLU A 75 -28.38 -1.89 22.78
N ILE A 76 -27.21 -2.51 22.66
CA ILE A 76 -25.90 -1.83 22.65
C ILE A 76 -25.80 -0.84 21.48
N LEU A 77 -26.25 -1.24 20.28
CA LEU A 77 -26.26 -0.38 19.10
C LEU A 77 -27.31 0.73 19.17
N ALA A 78 -28.38 0.55 19.96
CA ALA A 78 -29.44 1.53 20.18
C ALA A 78 -29.16 2.46 21.37
N ALA A 79 -28.26 2.08 22.28
CA ALA A 79 -27.88 2.89 23.42
C ALA A 79 -27.22 4.20 22.95
N PRO A 80 -27.72 5.37 23.39
CA PRO A 80 -27.26 6.68 22.91
C PRO A 80 -25.85 7.07 23.39
N ASP A 81 -25.20 6.24 24.21
CA ASP A 81 -23.84 6.48 24.72
C ASP A 81 -22.71 6.01 23.78
N SER A 82 -23.03 5.38 22.64
CA SER A 82 -22.10 5.43 21.51
C SER A 82 -22.24 6.81 20.87
N ARG A 83 -21.50 7.77 21.42
CA ARG A 83 -21.22 9.07 20.79
C ARG A 83 -21.13 8.87 19.27
N ARG A 84 -22.17 9.32 18.57
CA ARG A 84 -22.21 9.42 17.11
C ARG A 84 -21.75 10.78 16.54
N PRO A 85 -20.89 11.61 17.18
CA PRO A 85 -20.06 12.53 16.43
C PRO A 85 -18.76 11.81 16.06
N GLU A 86 -18.59 11.43 14.79
CA GLU A 86 -17.27 11.14 14.15
C GLU A 86 -17.44 10.33 12.84
N VAL A 87 -18.60 9.74 12.53
CA VAL A 87 -18.72 8.96 11.27
C VAL A 87 -18.59 9.86 10.03
N ASP A 88 -19.16 11.06 10.05
CA ASP A 88 -19.05 11.99 8.93
C ASP A 88 -17.70 12.70 8.88
N GLU A 89 -17.09 12.97 10.03
CA GLU A 89 -15.73 13.53 10.11
C GLU A 89 -14.68 12.51 9.67
N LEU A 90 -14.81 11.24 10.06
CA LEU A 90 -13.94 10.15 9.61
C LEU A 90 -14.14 9.87 8.12
N LYS A 91 -15.38 9.94 7.61
CA LYS A 91 -15.62 9.87 6.14
C LYS A 91 -14.98 11.06 5.43
N ALA A 92 -15.09 12.27 5.97
CA ALA A 92 -14.45 13.45 5.41
C ALA A 92 -12.92 13.29 5.39
N GLU A 93 -12.32 12.79 6.48
CA GLU A 93 -10.88 12.54 6.55
C GLU A 93 -10.44 11.41 5.61
N ILE A 94 -11.21 10.32 5.47
CA ILE A 94 -10.94 9.27 4.47
C ILE A 94 -10.96 9.85 3.06
N THR A 95 -11.94 10.71 2.72
CA THR A 95 -11.98 11.34 1.40
C THR A 95 -10.82 12.31 1.20
N ARG A 96 -10.40 13.04 2.25
CA ARG A 96 -9.23 13.92 2.22
C ARG A 96 -7.95 13.13 1.98
N LEU A 97 -7.75 12.06 2.71
CA LEU A 97 -6.59 11.17 2.59
C LEU A 97 -6.53 10.50 1.22
N ARG A 98 -7.65 10.01 0.69
CA ARG A 98 -7.71 9.45 -0.68
C ARG A 98 -7.35 10.47 -1.75
N LYS A 99 -7.81 11.71 -1.62
CA LYS A 99 -7.44 12.81 -2.54
C LYS A 99 -5.95 13.12 -2.45
N ALA A 100 -5.39 13.17 -1.24
CA ALA A 100 -3.96 13.39 -1.03
C ALA A 100 -3.10 12.25 -1.61
N GLU A 101 -3.52 11.00 -1.41
CA GLU A 101 -2.85 9.82 -1.98
C GLU A 101 -2.87 9.86 -3.51
N GLN A 102 -4.00 10.20 -4.12
CA GLN A 102 -4.12 10.31 -5.56
C GLN A 102 -3.23 11.43 -6.13
N ALA A 103 -3.17 12.58 -5.45
CA ALA A 103 -2.29 13.68 -5.83
C ALA A 103 -0.81 13.27 -5.73
N LEU A 104 -0.42 12.59 -4.65
CA LEU A 104 0.94 12.09 -4.46
C LEU A 104 1.32 11.05 -5.52
N ARG A 105 0.41 10.13 -5.86
CA ARG A 105 0.62 9.19 -6.97
C ARG A 105 0.81 9.90 -8.30
N GLY A 106 0.03 10.96 -8.56
CA GLY A 106 0.18 11.79 -9.76
C GLY A 106 1.54 12.47 -9.83
N GLN A 107 1.99 13.09 -8.73
CA GLN A 107 3.31 13.72 -8.62
C GLN A 107 4.44 12.71 -8.86
N LYS A 108 4.39 11.55 -8.19
CA LYS A 108 5.40 10.50 -8.40
C LYS A 108 5.41 9.98 -9.83
N ALA A 109 4.25 9.85 -10.47
CA ALA A 109 4.20 9.43 -11.87
C ALA A 109 4.83 10.47 -12.81
N ALA A 110 4.65 11.77 -12.53
CA ALA A 110 5.31 12.83 -13.28
C ALA A 110 6.84 12.82 -13.06
N GLU A 111 7.29 12.69 -11.82
CA GLU A 111 8.71 12.61 -11.47
C GLU A 111 9.39 11.39 -12.13
N ILE A 112 8.73 10.22 -12.14
CA ILE A 112 9.24 9.03 -12.83
C ILE A 112 9.40 9.28 -14.33
N ARG A 113 8.44 9.97 -14.97
CA ARG A 113 8.55 10.30 -16.40
C ARG A 113 9.70 11.25 -16.68
N GLU A 114 9.86 12.29 -15.87
CA GLU A 114 10.98 13.24 -16.00
C GLU A 114 12.33 12.56 -15.83
N LEU A 115 12.45 11.66 -14.85
CA LEU A 115 13.66 10.84 -14.65
C LEU A 115 13.92 9.91 -15.84
N GLN A 116 12.87 9.28 -16.39
CA GLN A 116 13.01 8.43 -17.58
C GLN A 116 13.46 9.21 -18.81
N GLU A 117 12.91 10.40 -19.03
CA GLU A 117 13.33 11.31 -20.10
C GLU A 117 14.78 11.75 -19.93
N THR A 118 15.18 12.07 -18.70
CA THR A 118 16.57 12.44 -18.38
C THR A 118 17.53 11.29 -18.63
N VAL A 119 17.18 10.06 -18.22
CA VAL A 119 17.98 8.86 -18.49
C VAL A 119 18.10 8.61 -19.99
N ALA A 120 17.03 8.77 -20.76
CA ALA A 120 17.05 8.63 -22.21
C ALA A 120 17.96 9.69 -22.86
N ALA A 121 17.89 10.95 -22.39
CA ALA A 121 18.77 12.01 -22.86
C ALA A 121 20.24 11.71 -22.56
N TYR A 122 20.58 11.24 -21.36
CA TYR A 122 21.94 10.84 -21.02
C TYR A 122 22.42 9.63 -21.81
N ALA A 123 21.57 8.63 -22.02
CA ALA A 123 21.92 7.48 -22.87
C ALA A 123 22.27 7.92 -24.30
N ASN A 124 21.50 8.84 -24.88
CA ASN A 124 21.78 9.41 -26.20
C ASN A 124 23.09 10.21 -26.20
N GLN A 125 23.34 11.02 -25.18
CA GLN A 125 24.61 11.77 -25.05
C GLN A 125 25.81 10.83 -24.96
N ILE A 126 25.72 9.75 -24.18
CA ILE A 126 26.77 8.74 -24.07
C ILE A 126 27.03 8.08 -25.42
N GLN A 127 25.98 7.72 -26.18
CA GLN A 127 26.13 7.15 -27.51
C GLN A 127 26.84 8.10 -28.48
N VAL A 128 26.45 9.37 -28.51
CA VAL A 128 27.10 10.39 -29.36
C VAL A 128 28.56 10.57 -28.99
N LEU A 129 28.88 10.63 -27.69
CA LEU A 129 30.25 10.73 -27.21
C LEU A 129 31.07 9.49 -27.57
N ALA A 130 30.51 8.29 -27.42
CA ALA A 130 31.18 7.04 -27.78
C ALA A 130 31.53 7.02 -29.28
N LEU A 131 30.61 7.44 -30.15
CA LEU A 131 30.88 7.55 -31.59
C LEU A 131 31.98 8.57 -31.91
N ARG A 132 31.96 9.74 -31.25
CA ARG A 132 32.98 10.77 -31.42
C ARG A 132 34.36 10.39 -30.92
N VAL A 133 34.46 9.45 -29.97
CA VAL A 133 35.75 8.92 -29.49
C VAL A 133 36.28 7.85 -30.43
N ALA A 134 35.40 7.03 -31.03
CA ALA A 134 35.79 5.98 -31.95
C ALA A 134 36.48 6.52 -33.23
N GLU A 135 36.00 7.63 -33.79
CA GLU A 135 36.61 8.26 -34.99
C GLU A 135 38.11 8.61 -34.82
N PRO A 136 38.53 9.38 -33.79
CA PRO A 136 39.94 9.69 -33.59
C PRO A 136 40.77 8.49 -33.12
N GLU A 137 40.17 7.48 -32.47
CA GLU A 137 40.87 6.23 -32.14
C GLU A 137 41.26 5.47 -33.41
N ASP A 138 40.31 5.32 -34.35
CA ASP A 138 40.53 4.67 -35.65
C ASP A 138 41.62 5.40 -36.47
N ASP A 139 41.57 6.73 -36.50
CA ASP A 139 42.57 7.55 -37.18
C ASP A 139 43.96 7.44 -36.52
N ASN A 140 44.02 7.40 -35.19
CA ASN A 140 45.26 7.26 -34.45
C ASN A 140 45.89 5.87 -34.69
N ASP A 141 45.08 4.82 -34.74
CA ASP A 141 45.53 3.47 -35.04
C ASP A 141 46.02 3.34 -36.49
N ARG A 142 45.34 3.98 -37.45
CA ARG A 142 45.82 4.08 -38.84
C ARG A 142 47.16 4.80 -38.93
N LEU A 143 47.30 5.96 -38.28
CA LEU A 143 48.56 6.72 -38.25
C LEU A 143 49.69 5.92 -37.60
N LYS A 144 49.43 5.25 -36.47
CA LYS A 144 50.41 4.36 -35.82
C LYS A 144 50.81 3.20 -36.72
N ALA A 145 49.87 2.60 -37.45
CA ALA A 145 50.16 1.54 -38.41
C ALA A 145 51.04 2.04 -39.57
N SER A 146 50.75 3.23 -40.11
CA SER A 146 51.56 3.88 -41.15
C SER A 146 52.97 4.26 -40.66
N LEU A 147 53.13 4.64 -39.39
CA LEU A 147 54.44 4.92 -38.80
C LEU A 147 55.24 3.66 -38.46
N ARG A 148 54.56 2.54 -38.16
CA ARG A 148 55.17 1.22 -37.93
C ARG A 148 55.61 0.53 -39.21
N GLN A 149 54.98 0.84 -40.34
CA GLN A 149 55.55 0.47 -41.63
C GLN A 149 56.91 1.17 -41.78
N PRO A 150 58.00 0.43 -41.99
CA PRO A 150 59.28 1.08 -42.28
C PRO A 150 59.08 1.98 -43.48
N ARG A 151 59.37 3.28 -43.34
CA ARG A 151 59.43 4.21 -44.47
C ARG A 151 60.39 3.63 -45.50
N GLY A 152 59.82 2.92 -46.48
CA GLY A 152 60.47 2.68 -47.75
C GLY A 152 60.79 4.05 -48.32
N THR A 153 62.09 4.34 -48.35
CA THR A 153 62.69 5.54 -48.95
C THR A 153 62.67 6.80 -48.07
N VAL A 154 63.53 6.83 -47.04
CA VAL A 154 64.25 8.06 -46.72
C VAL A 154 65.21 8.31 -47.88
N ALA A 155 64.75 9.06 -48.89
CA ALA A 155 65.64 9.56 -49.93
C ALA A 155 66.65 10.50 -49.28
N VAL A 156 67.89 10.06 -49.17
CA VAL A 156 69.03 10.92 -48.83
C VAL A 156 69.06 12.04 -49.87
N LEU A 157 68.80 13.27 -49.42
CA LEU A 157 69.00 14.46 -50.24
C LEU A 157 70.49 14.55 -50.60
N PRO A 158 70.87 14.53 -51.89
CA PRO A 158 72.26 14.62 -52.28
C PRO A 158 72.80 16.00 -51.89
N MET A 159 73.90 16.01 -51.13
CA MET A 159 74.61 17.22 -50.76
C MET A 159 75.24 17.86 -52.01
N PRO A 160 75.06 19.17 -52.24
CA PRO A 160 75.70 19.86 -53.35
C PRO A 160 77.22 19.95 -53.08
N ARG A 161 78.01 19.65 -54.12
CA ARG A 161 79.46 19.89 -54.13
C ARG A 161 79.78 21.35 -54.41
#